data_AF-A0A3L6NVT7-F1
#
_entry.id   AF-A0A3L6NVT7-F1
#
_cell.length_a   1.000
_cell.length_b   1.000
_cell.length_c   1.000
_cell.angle_alpha   90.00
_cell.angle_beta   90.00
_cell.angle_gamma   90.00
#
_symmetry.space_group_name_H-M   'P 1'
#
loop_
_entity.id
_entity.type
_entity.pdbx_description
1 polymer ?
#
loop_
_entity_poly.entity_id
_entity_poly.type
_entity_poly.pdbx_seq_one_letter_code
_entity_poly.pdbx_strand_id
1 'polypeptide(L)'
;MSDTKAADLLQFAQEYASKDVDLYELLGIDALTPKEDIHRAWRKRSLKYHPDKAGDNFDAEKWQLFERARDILSEPGARGAYDGAIKAALLRKQERETMDKQRKAFVDDLEARENAWKVQREEKEQREKQEIEKERSRLSKTLRKHADD
;
A
#
# COMPACT_ATOMS: atom_id res chain seq x y z
N MET A 1 -13.56 -33.35 20.43
CA MET A 1 -12.22 -33.12 19.82
C MET A 1 -12.28 -32.57 18.39
N SER A 2 -13.46 -32.40 17.78
CA SER A 2 -13.58 -31.86 16.41
C SER A 2 -13.54 -30.32 16.36
N ASP A 3 -14.03 -29.65 17.41
CA ASP A 3 -14.23 -28.19 17.39
C ASP A 3 -12.91 -27.40 17.47
N THR A 4 -11.88 -27.97 18.11
CA THR A 4 -10.55 -27.36 18.21
C THR A 4 -9.86 -27.28 16.85
N LYS A 5 -9.95 -28.33 16.02
CA LYS A 5 -9.32 -28.33 14.70
C LYS A 5 -9.91 -27.26 13.78
N ALA A 6 -11.22 -27.06 13.81
CA ALA A 6 -11.88 -26.02 13.01
C ALA A 6 -11.46 -24.61 13.44
N ALA A 7 -11.36 -24.37 14.75
CA ALA A 7 -10.87 -23.11 15.30
C ALA A 7 -9.41 -22.83 14.90
N ASP A 8 -8.55 -23.84 14.97
CA ASP A 8 -7.15 -23.73 14.56
C ASP A 8 -7.03 -23.37 13.08
N LEU A 9 -7.83 -24.00 12.21
CA LEU A 9 -7.84 -23.69 10.76
C LEU A 9 -8.30 -22.26 10.48
N LEU A 10 -9.26 -21.73 11.23
CA LEU A 10 -9.67 -20.33 11.11
C LEU A 10 -8.55 -19.38 11.51
N GLN A 11 -7.83 -19.69 12.60
CA GLN A 11 -6.68 -18.90 13.04
C GLN A 11 -5.57 -18.93 11.99
N PHE A 12 -5.20 -20.10 11.49
CA PHE A 12 -4.18 -20.22 10.45
C PHE A 12 -4.60 -19.54 9.14
N ALA A 13 -5.87 -19.62 8.75
CA ALA A 13 -6.39 -18.90 7.59
C ALA A 13 -6.17 -17.39 7.70
N GLN A 14 -6.50 -16.80 8.85
CA GLN A 14 -6.28 -15.38 9.10
C GLN A 14 -4.79 -15.02 9.15
N GLU A 15 -3.98 -15.84 9.82
CA GLU A 15 -2.53 -15.65 9.90
C GLU A 15 -1.88 -15.65 8.52
N TYR A 16 -2.15 -16.65 7.70
CA TYR A 16 -1.56 -16.75 6.36
C TYR A 16 -2.03 -15.65 5.41
N ALA A 17 -3.29 -15.25 5.49
CA ALA A 17 -3.79 -14.09 4.76
C ALA A 17 -3.05 -12.80 5.17
N SER A 18 -2.77 -12.62 6.47
CA SER A 18 -2.02 -11.45 6.96
C SER A 18 -0.53 -11.46 6.58
N LYS A 19 0.05 -12.64 6.37
CA LYS A 19 1.43 -12.84 5.94
C LYS A 19 1.60 -12.84 4.41
N ASP A 20 0.52 -12.59 3.67
CA ASP A 20 0.51 -12.58 2.20
C ASP A 20 1.01 -13.90 1.59
N VAL A 21 0.71 -15.02 2.26
CA VAL A 21 1.06 -16.35 1.78
C VAL A 21 -0.02 -16.86 0.85
N ASP A 22 0.33 -17.14 -0.41
CA ASP A 22 -0.60 -17.70 -1.39
C ASP A 22 -0.73 -19.23 -1.23
N LEU A 23 -1.85 -19.67 -0.63
CA LEU A 23 -2.15 -21.08 -0.41
C LEU A 23 -2.55 -21.79 -1.72
N TYR A 24 -3.11 -21.06 -2.69
CA TYR A 24 -3.52 -21.61 -3.98
C TYR A 24 -2.30 -21.88 -4.86
N GLU A 25 -1.37 -20.92 -4.94
CA GLU A 25 -0.09 -21.09 -5.62
C GLU A 25 0.72 -22.22 -4.99
N LEU A 26 0.71 -22.33 -3.66
CA LEU A 26 1.42 -23.36 -2.93
C LEU A 26 0.93 -24.78 -3.29
N LEU A 27 -0.38 -24.97 -3.49
CA LEU A 27 -0.95 -26.22 -3.99
C LEU A 27 -0.92 -26.34 -5.53
N GLY A 28 -0.63 -25.25 -6.24
CA GLY A 28 -0.60 -25.20 -7.70
C GLY A 28 -1.98 -25.29 -8.33
N ILE A 29 -2.95 -24.65 -7.70
CA ILE A 29 -4.34 -24.64 -8.13
C ILE A 29 -4.83 -23.19 -8.25
N ASP A 30 -5.94 -23.00 -8.96
CA ASP A 30 -6.60 -21.71 -9.05
C ASP A 30 -7.62 -21.50 -7.91
N ALA A 31 -7.94 -20.24 -7.59
CA ALA A 31 -8.93 -19.88 -6.59
C ALA A 31 -10.35 -20.40 -6.91
N LEU A 32 -10.65 -20.75 -8.16
CA LEU A 32 -11.91 -21.36 -8.59
C LEU A 32 -11.92 -22.89 -8.50
N THR A 33 -10.81 -23.51 -8.07
CA THR A 33 -10.71 -24.97 -7.99
C THR A 33 -11.72 -25.53 -6.98
N PRO A 34 -12.54 -26.53 -7.38
CA PRO A 34 -13.53 -27.14 -6.50
C PRO A 34 -12.85 -27.96 -5.41
N LYS A 35 -13.51 -28.09 -4.25
CA LYS A 35 -13.00 -28.81 -3.08
C LYS A 35 -12.45 -30.20 -3.41
N GLU A 36 -13.16 -30.94 -4.25
CA GLU A 36 -12.81 -32.33 -4.60
C GLU A 36 -11.47 -32.46 -5.34
N ASP A 37 -11.05 -31.41 -6.05
CA ASP A 37 -9.78 -31.39 -6.77
C ASP A 37 -8.61 -30.85 -5.94
N ILE A 38 -8.87 -30.20 -4.81
CA ILE A 38 -7.84 -29.70 -3.89
C ILE A 38 -7.02 -30.88 -3.33
N HIS A 39 -7.70 -31.92 -2.84
CA HIS A 39 -7.01 -33.10 -2.31
C HIS A 39 -6.22 -33.84 -3.40
N ARG A 40 -6.72 -33.85 -4.65
CA ARG A 40 -6.03 -34.45 -5.80
C ARG A 40 -4.75 -33.67 -6.13
N ALA A 41 -4.84 -32.35 -6.21
CA ALA A 41 -3.70 -31.47 -6.48
C ALA A 41 -2.65 -31.57 -5.36
N TRP A 42 -3.09 -31.55 -4.10
CA TRP A 42 -2.22 -31.76 -2.95
C TRP A 42 -1.45 -33.08 -3.04
N ARG A 43 -2.11 -34.21 -3.34
CA ARG A 43 -1.43 -35.51 -3.51
C ARG A 43 -0.39 -35.50 -4.64
N LYS A 44 -0.68 -34.82 -5.74
CA LYS A 44 0.26 -34.71 -6.86
C LYS A 44 1.50 -33.90 -6.47
N ARG A 45 1.30 -32.80 -5.74
CA ARG A 45 2.35 -31.85 -5.40
C ARG A 45 3.10 -32.22 -4.11
N SER A 46 2.51 -33.02 -3.23
CA SER A 46 3.15 -33.55 -2.02
C SER A 46 4.39 -34.37 -2.32
N LEU A 47 4.45 -35.04 -3.47
CA LEU A 47 5.62 -35.82 -3.91
C LEU A 47 6.91 -34.98 -3.99
N LYS A 48 6.80 -33.66 -4.12
CA LYS A 48 7.95 -32.74 -4.12
C LYS A 48 8.44 -32.37 -2.72
N TYR A 49 7.54 -32.36 -1.74
CA TYR A 49 7.79 -31.85 -0.39
C TYR A 49 7.80 -32.94 0.69
N HIS A 50 7.47 -34.18 0.34
CA HIS A 50 7.38 -35.30 1.28
C HIS A 50 8.75 -35.67 1.86
N PRO A 51 8.86 -35.93 3.18
CA PRO A 51 10.14 -36.23 3.84
C PRO A 51 10.90 -37.41 3.21
N ASP A 52 10.17 -38.44 2.79
CA ASP A 52 10.73 -39.62 2.11
C ASP A 52 11.39 -39.32 0.75
N LYS A 53 10.90 -38.29 0.04
CA LYS A 53 11.38 -37.93 -1.30
C LYS A 53 12.35 -36.75 -1.33
N ALA A 54 12.23 -35.86 -0.35
CA ALA A 54 13.02 -34.64 -0.29
C ALA A 54 14.43 -34.88 0.30
N GLY A 55 14.62 -35.93 1.11
CA GLY A 55 15.91 -36.26 1.71
C GLY A 55 16.50 -35.05 2.45
N ASP A 56 17.75 -34.70 2.14
CA ASP A 56 18.47 -33.56 2.74
C ASP A 56 17.85 -32.18 2.42
N ASN A 57 17.01 -32.09 1.38
CA ASN A 57 16.28 -30.85 1.03
C ASN A 57 14.91 -30.76 1.72
N PHE A 58 14.62 -31.65 2.67
CA PHE A 58 13.36 -31.60 3.41
C PHE A 58 13.27 -30.36 4.28
N ASP A 59 12.16 -29.65 4.12
CA ASP A 59 11.84 -28.46 4.89
C ASP A 59 10.54 -28.71 5.66
N ALA A 60 10.69 -28.92 6.97
CA ALA A 60 9.58 -29.26 7.85
C ALA A 60 8.55 -28.14 7.93
N GLU A 61 8.97 -26.87 7.89
CA GLU A 61 8.08 -25.72 7.94
C GLU A 61 7.26 -25.61 6.65
N LYS A 62 7.91 -25.78 5.49
CA LYS A 62 7.21 -25.82 4.21
C LYS A 62 6.26 -27.01 4.10
N TRP A 63 6.63 -28.18 4.62
CA TRP A 63 5.74 -29.34 4.66
C TRP A 63 4.49 -29.05 5.51
N GLN A 64 4.67 -28.50 6.72
CA GLN A 64 3.56 -28.11 7.58
C GLN A 64 2.66 -27.06 6.91
N LEU A 65 3.26 -26.05 6.27
CA LEU A 65 2.50 -25.05 5.51
C LEU A 65 1.70 -25.69 4.37
N PHE A 66 2.30 -26.64 3.65
CA PHE A 66 1.67 -27.35 2.55
C PHE A 66 0.49 -28.23 3.01
N GLU A 67 0.62 -28.91 4.14
CA GLU A 67 -0.49 -29.64 4.77
C GLU A 67 -1.60 -28.69 5.25
N ARG A 68 -1.24 -27.57 5.88
CA ARG A 68 -2.20 -26.55 6.32
C ARG A 68 -2.94 -25.91 5.15
N ALA A 69 -2.26 -25.64 4.03
CA ALA A 69 -2.90 -25.10 2.83
C ALA A 69 -4.01 -26.03 2.32
N ARG A 70 -3.76 -27.34 2.29
CA ARG A 70 -4.78 -28.33 1.96
C ARG A 70 -5.95 -28.26 2.93
N ASP A 71 -5.69 -28.29 4.23
CA ASP A 71 -6.75 -28.33 5.25
C ASP A 71 -7.59 -27.04 5.24
N ILE A 72 -6.96 -25.86 5.13
CA ILE A 72 -7.64 -24.57 5.05
C ILE A 72 -8.51 -24.48 3.79
N LEU A 73 -7.96 -24.81 2.63
CA LEU A 73 -8.70 -24.67 1.36
C LEU A 73 -9.78 -25.74 1.18
N SER A 74 -9.67 -26.87 1.88
CA SER A 74 -10.69 -27.94 1.85
C SER A 74 -11.86 -27.65 2.79
N GLU A 75 -11.66 -26.89 3.87
CA GLU A 75 -12.70 -26.53 4.82
C GLU A 75 -13.39 -25.21 4.44
N PRO A 76 -14.70 -25.21 4.12
CA PRO A 76 -15.39 -24.02 3.61
C PRO A 76 -15.29 -22.80 4.54
N GLY A 77 -15.37 -23.02 5.86
CA GLY A 77 -15.24 -21.94 6.84
C GLY A 77 -13.84 -21.31 6.85
N ALA A 78 -12.80 -22.14 6.80
CA ALA A 78 -11.41 -21.67 6.79
C ALA A 78 -11.04 -21.01 5.46
N ARG A 79 -11.45 -21.59 4.33
CA ARG A 79 -11.30 -21.00 3.00
C ARG A 79 -11.99 -19.64 2.91
N GLY A 80 -13.22 -19.54 3.39
CA GLY A 80 -13.97 -18.27 3.42
C GLY A 80 -13.29 -17.22 4.30
N ALA A 81 -12.72 -17.61 5.44
CA ALA A 81 -11.96 -16.70 6.29
C ALA A 81 -10.67 -16.20 5.61
N TYR A 82 -9.94 -17.09 4.94
CA TYR A 82 -8.73 -16.76 4.18
C TYR A 82 -9.04 -15.80 3.03
N ASP A 83 -9.98 -16.16 2.15
CA ASP A 83 -10.40 -15.37 1.00
C ASP A 83 -10.96 -14.00 1.44
N GLY A 84 -11.77 -14.00 2.51
CA GLY A 84 -12.33 -12.79 3.10
C GLY A 84 -11.26 -11.86 3.66
N ALA A 85 -10.23 -12.40 4.32
CA ALA A 85 -9.12 -11.63 4.86
C ALA A 85 -8.28 -10.99 3.74
N ILE A 86 -7.97 -11.74 2.68
CA ILE A 86 -7.26 -11.21 1.49
C ILE A 86 -8.07 -10.08 0.85
N LYS A 87 -9.37 -10.29 0.63
CA LYS A 87 -10.26 -9.28 0.04
C LYS A 87 -10.33 -8.02 0.92
N ALA A 88 -10.46 -8.19 2.23
CA ALA A 88 -10.49 -7.06 3.17
C ALA A 88 -9.16 -6.28 3.15
N ALA A 89 -8.02 -6.97 3.10
CA ALA A 89 -6.71 -6.32 2.99
C ALA A 89 -6.58 -5.51 1.69
N LEU A 90 -7.04 -6.08 0.56
CA LEU A 90 -7.04 -5.39 -0.73
C LEU A 90 -7.90 -4.12 -0.71
N LEU A 91 -9.12 -4.21 -0.16
CA LEU A 91 -10.01 -3.05 -0.04
C LEU A 91 -9.39 -1.94 0.84
N ARG A 92 -8.84 -2.29 2.01
CA ARG A 92 -8.14 -1.32 2.87
C ARG A 92 -6.96 -0.64 2.17
N LYS A 93 -6.22 -1.40 1.35
CA LYS A 93 -5.12 -0.87 0.56
C LYS A 93 -5.62 0.14 -0.47
N GLN A 94 -6.67 -0.21 -1.22
CA GLN A 94 -7.30 0.69 -2.19
C GLN A 94 -7.83 1.97 -1.53
N GLU A 95 -8.56 1.85 -0.42
CA GLU A 95 -9.07 2.98 0.35
C GLU A 95 -7.94 3.90 0.79
N ARG A 96 -6.86 3.34 1.37
CA ARG A 96 -5.69 4.13 1.77
C ARG A 96 -5.09 4.88 0.59
N GLU A 97 -4.88 4.21 -0.54
CA GLU A 97 -4.34 4.83 -1.74
C GLU A 97 -5.23 5.98 -2.27
N THR A 98 -6.56 5.83 -2.18
CA THR A 98 -7.49 6.91 -2.57
C THR A 98 -7.40 8.10 -1.63
N MET A 99 -7.35 7.86 -0.31
CA MET A 99 -7.24 8.92 0.68
C MET A 99 -5.90 9.63 0.61
N ASP A 100 -4.82 8.90 0.35
CA ASP A 100 -3.48 9.48 0.19
C ASP A 100 -3.42 10.39 -1.05
N LYS A 101 -4.06 10.00 -2.16
CA LYS A 101 -4.22 10.87 -3.34
C LYS A 101 -5.02 12.13 -3.03
N GLN A 102 -6.13 12.00 -2.31
CA GLN A 102 -6.94 13.16 -1.91
C GLN A 102 -6.18 14.11 -0.97
N ARG A 103 -5.49 13.55 0.03
CA ARG A 103 -4.64 14.31 0.96
C ARG A 103 -3.55 15.06 0.22
N LYS A 104 -2.84 14.39 -0.69
CA LYS A 104 -1.80 15.02 -1.51
C LYS A 104 -2.35 16.17 -2.34
N ALA A 105 -3.45 15.95 -3.06
CA ALA A 105 -4.05 16.99 -3.89
C ALA A 105 -4.47 18.23 -3.05
N PHE A 106 -4.98 18.01 -1.84
CA PHE A 106 -5.33 19.09 -0.92
C PHE A 106 -4.11 19.86 -0.43
N VAL A 107 -3.05 19.17 -0.02
CA VAL A 107 -1.79 19.80 0.40
C VAL A 107 -1.18 20.62 -0.74
N ASP A 108 -1.12 20.04 -1.94
CA ASP A 108 -0.58 20.74 -3.12
C ASP A 108 -1.39 22.01 -3.45
N ASP A 109 -2.73 21.98 -3.33
CA ASP A 109 -3.59 23.17 -3.50
C ASP A 109 -3.34 24.23 -2.43
N LEU A 110 -3.18 23.83 -1.16
CA LEU A 110 -2.84 24.76 -0.07
C LEU A 110 -1.48 25.41 -0.31
N GLU A 111 -0.45 24.63 -0.62
CA GLU A 111 0.90 25.13 -0.88
C GLU A 111 0.91 26.08 -2.10
N ALA A 112 0.20 25.75 -3.17
CA ALA A 112 0.09 26.59 -4.35
C ALA A 112 -0.53 27.95 -4.01
N ARG A 113 -1.60 27.96 -3.20
CA ARG A 113 -2.23 29.21 -2.75
C ARG A 113 -1.27 30.00 -1.87
N GLU A 114 -0.68 29.39 -0.85
CA GLU A 114 0.27 30.07 0.03
C GLU A 114 1.44 30.69 -0.73
N ASN A 115 1.99 29.96 -1.72
CA ASN A 115 3.07 30.45 -2.55
C ASN A 115 2.60 31.59 -3.47
N ALA A 116 1.42 31.50 -4.07
CA ALA A 116 0.86 32.59 -4.88
C ALA A 116 0.63 33.87 -4.05
N TRP A 117 0.19 33.75 -2.80
CA TRP A 117 0.07 34.88 -1.89
C TRP A 117 1.43 35.49 -1.53
N LYS A 118 2.44 34.67 -1.26
CA LYS A 118 3.82 35.14 -0.99
C LYS A 118 4.40 35.89 -2.19
N VAL A 119 4.29 35.32 -3.38
CA VAL A 119 4.77 35.94 -4.63
C VAL A 119 4.08 37.28 -4.88
N GLN A 120 2.74 37.35 -4.80
CA GLN A 120 2.01 38.61 -4.97
C GLN A 120 2.44 39.68 -3.96
N ARG A 121 2.67 39.29 -2.69
CA ARG A 121 3.14 40.22 -1.66
C ARG A 121 4.54 40.74 -1.96
N GLU A 122 5.46 39.85 -2.34
CA GLU A 122 6.84 40.22 -2.68
C GLU A 122 6.89 41.10 -3.93
N GLU A 123 6.12 40.79 -4.97
CA GLU A 123 6.01 41.61 -6.18
C GLU A 123 5.48 43.01 -5.87
N LYS A 124 4.46 43.11 -5.01
CA LYS A 124 3.91 44.39 -4.56
C LYS A 124 4.97 45.21 -3.80
N GLU A 125 5.66 44.60 -2.84
CA GLU A 125 6.73 45.26 -2.08
C GLU A 125 7.89 45.70 -2.99
N GLN A 126 8.29 44.87 -3.97
CA GLN A 126 9.32 45.23 -4.93
C GLN A 126 8.87 46.40 -5.83
N ARG A 127 7.62 46.38 -6.30
CA ARG A 127 7.06 47.46 -7.10
C ARG A 127 7.04 48.78 -6.34
N GLU A 128 6.58 48.76 -5.09
CA GLU A 128 6.58 49.93 -4.21
C GLU A 128 8.01 50.46 -3.97
N LYS A 129 8.98 49.58 -3.70
CA LYS A 129 10.39 49.95 -3.55
C LYS A 129 10.97 50.61 -4.82
N GLN A 130 10.69 50.04 -5.99
CA GLN A 130 11.14 50.60 -7.27
C GLN A 130 10.51 51.97 -7.54
N GLU A 131 9.26 52.18 -7.15
CA GLU A 131 8.56 53.45 -7.31
C GLU A 131 9.16 54.53 -6.40
N ILE A 132 9.38 54.21 -5.11
CA ILE A 132 10.07 55.08 -4.15
C ILE A 132 11.48 55.43 -4.64
N GLU A 133 12.23 54.46 -5.18
CA GLU A 133 13.58 54.70 -5.70
C GLU A 133 13.58 55.64 -6.92
N LYS A 134 12.62 55.46 -7.84
CA LYS A 134 12.44 56.36 -8.99
C LYS A 134 12.09 57.79 -8.54
N GLU A 135 11.20 57.94 -7.57
CA GLU A 135 10.84 59.24 -7.01
C GLU A 135 12.04 59.91 -6.33
N ARG A 136 12.79 59.17 -5.49
CA ARG A 136 14.03 59.66 -4.86
C ARG A 136 15.05 60.12 -5.89
N SER A 137 15.23 59.35 -6.97
CA SER A 137 16.13 59.71 -8.07
C SER A 137 15.68 60.98 -8.79
N ARG A 138 14.38 61.14 -9.05
CA ARG A 138 13.81 62.36 -9.66
C ARG A 138 14.02 63.58 -8.76
N LEU A 139 13.67 63.49 -7.47
CA LEU A 139 13.85 64.55 -6.48
C LEU A 139 15.31 64.97 -6.34
N SER A 140 16.23 64.02 -6.33
CA SER A 140 17.67 64.29 -6.28
C SER A 140 18.14 65.08 -7.50
N LYS A 141 17.69 64.72 -8.71
CA LYS A 141 18.03 65.44 -9.95
C LYS A 141 17.49 66.86 -9.97
N THR A 142 16.28 67.09 -9.47
CA THR A 142 15.69 68.44 -9.41
C THR A 142 16.42 69.33 -8.40
N LEU A 143 16.80 68.79 -7.24
CA LEU A 143 17.59 69.51 -6.24
C LEU A 143 18.95 69.94 -6.78
N ARG A 144 19.61 69.06 -7.56
CA ARG A 144 20.91 69.37 -8.18
C ARG A 144 20.80 70.52 -9.18
N LYS A 145 19.76 70.52 -10.03
CA LYS A 145 19.51 71.64 -10.97
C LYS A 145 19.28 72.97 -10.25
N HIS A 146 18.52 72.97 -9.16
CA HIS A 146 18.26 74.20 -8.40
C HIS A 146 19.45 74.72 -7.59
N ALA A 147 20.51 73.92 -7.40
CA ALA A 147 21.73 74.36 -6.71
C ALA A 147 22.77 74.95 -7.66
N ASP A 148 22.61 74.76 -8.98
CA ASP A 148 23.54 75.20 -10.02
C ASP A 148 23.07 76.50 -10.74
N ASP A 149 21.87 77.02 -10.43
CA ASP A 149 21.27 78.30 -10.90
C ASP A 149 21.40 79.41 -9.84
#